data_AF-F3FXA9-F1
#
_entry.id   AF-F3FXA9-F1
#
_cell.length_a   1.000
_cell.length_b   1.000
_cell.length_c   1.000
_cell.angle_alpha   90.00
_cell.angle_beta   90.00
_cell.angle_gamma   90.00
#
_symmetry.space_group_name_H-M   'P 1'
#
loop_
_entity.id
_entity.type
_entity.pdbx_description
1 polymer ?
#
loop_
_entity_poly.entity_id
_entity_poly.type
_entity_poly.pdbx_seq_one_letter_code
_entity_poly.pdbx_strand_id
1 'polypeptide(L)' 'AGSVAQSVVESAQSSSEQASTELIRTQAELDLARRELDRTRLIAPFAGRVVARHAQPQSLLPAGQVLLDV' A
#
# COMPACT_ATOMS: atom_id res chain seq x y z
N ALA A 1 33.10 -7.60 -35.31
CA ALA A 1 32.07 -8.43 -34.68
C ALA A 1 31.70 -8.01 -33.24
N GLY A 2 32.34 -7.01 -32.62
CA GLY A 2 32.06 -6.62 -31.22
C GLY A 2 30.90 -5.62 -31.01
N SER A 3 30.49 -4.89 -32.05
CA SER A 3 29.48 -3.82 -31.93
C SER A 3 28.06 -4.32 -31.67
N VAL A 4 27.66 -5.46 -32.26
CA VAL A 4 26.36 -6.10 -32.00
C VAL A 4 26.27 -6.74 -30.62
N ALA A 5 27.40 -7.23 -30.08
CA ALA A 5 27.45 -7.76 -28.73
C ALA A 5 27.27 -6.64 -27.69
N GLN A 6 27.91 -5.49 -27.91
CA GLN A 6 27.79 -4.32 -27.05
C GLN A 6 26.36 -3.77 -27.03
N SER A 7 25.70 -3.64 -28.19
CA SER A 7 24.31 -3.14 -28.25
C SER A 7 23.30 -4.07 -27.57
N VAL A 8 23.53 -5.38 -27.62
CA VAL A 8 22.68 -6.36 -26.92
C VAL A 8 22.86 -6.26 -25.41
N VAL A 9 24.09 -6.08 -24.93
CA VAL A 9 24.37 -5.88 -23.50
C VAL A 9 23.74 -4.59 -22.98
N GLU A 10 23.87 -3.48 -23.71
CA GLU A 10 23.24 -2.19 -23.34
C GLU A 10 21.71 -2.29 -23.32
N SER A 11 21.11 -2.99 -24.30
CA SER A 11 19.67 -3.22 -24.34
C SER A 11 19.20 -4.09 -23.17
N ALA A 12 19.96 -5.13 -22.83
CA ALA A 12 19.65 -6.00 -21.69
C ALA A 12 19.78 -5.28 -20.35
N GLN A 13 20.79 -4.41 -20.20
CA GLN A 13 20.97 -3.57 -19.02
C GLN A 13 19.82 -2.58 -18.87
N SER A 14 19.45 -1.87 -19.93
CA SER A 14 18.31 -0.95 -19.91
C SER A 14 17.00 -1.67 -19.60
N SER A 15 16.77 -2.85 -20.18
CA SER A 15 15.60 -3.67 -19.89
C SER A 15 15.57 -4.12 -18.42
N SER A 16 16.73 -4.49 -17.86
CA SER A 16 16.84 -4.87 -16.45
C SER A 16 16.58 -3.69 -15.50
N GLU A 17 17.07 -2.49 -15.83
CA GLU A 17 16.83 -1.27 -15.06
C GLU A 17 15.37 -0.83 -15.10
N GLN A 18 14.72 -0.96 -16.26
CA GLN A 18 13.29 -0.71 -16.41
C GLN A 18 12.48 -1.69 -15.57
N ALA A 19 12.81 -2.99 -15.65
CA ALA A 19 12.13 -4.02 -14.89
C ALA A 19 12.30 -3.84 -13.37
N SER A 20 13.49 -3.43 -12.91
CA SER A 20 13.72 -3.17 -11.48
C SER A 20 12.95 -1.95 -10.98
N THR A 21 12.89 -0.90 -11.79
CA THR A 21 12.10 0.30 -11.47
C THR A 21 10.61 -0.01 -11.40
N GLU A 22 10.09 -0.80 -12.34
CA GLU A 22 8.68 -1.22 -12.34
C GLU A 22 8.35 -2.13 -11.15
N LEU A 23 9.30 -3.00 -10.76
CA LEU A 23 9.16 -3.84 -9.58
C LEU A 23 9.08 -3.00 -8.30
N ILE A 24 9.94 -1.98 -8.15
CA ILE A 24 9.89 -1.04 -7.02
C ILE A 24 8.55 -0.30 -7.00
N ARG A 25 8.07 0.18 -8.15
CA ARG A 25 6.80 0.89 -8.29
C ARG A 25 5.63 0.00 -7.83
N THR A 26 5.57 -1.22 -8.36
CA THR A 26 4.50 -2.18 -8.05
C THR A 26 4.54 -2.63 -6.59
N GLN A 27 5.74 -2.79 -6.00
CA GLN A 27 5.89 -3.09 -4.58
C GLN A 27 5.37 -1.96 -3.69
N ALA A 28 5.65 -0.70 -4.04
CA ALA A 28 5.11 0.44 -3.32
C ALA A 28 3.57 0.51 -3.38
N GLU A 29 2.99 0.20 -4.55
CA GLU A 29 1.53 0.10 -4.72
C GLU A 29 0.93 -1.03 -3.86
N LEU A 30 1.58 -2.19 -3.83
CA LEU A 30 1.16 -3.31 -3.00
C LEU A 30 1.22 -2.97 -1.50
N ASP A 31 2.29 -2.31 -1.06
CA ASP A 31 2.45 -1.90 0.34
C ASP A 31 1.48 -0.79 0.73
N LEU A 32 1.09 0.08 -0.20
CA LEU A 32 0.02 1.04 0.02
C LEU A 32 -1.34 0.33 0.17
N ALA A 33 -1.66 -0.59 -0.74
CA ALA A 33 -2.90 -1.35 -0.70
C ALA A 33 -3.03 -2.20 0.58
N ARG A 34 -1.93 -2.81 1.03
CA ARG A 34 -1.87 -3.56 2.30
C ARG A 34 -2.18 -2.66 3.50
N ARG A 35 -1.56 -1.49 3.57
CA ARG A 35 -1.83 -0.52 4.65
C ARG A 35 -3.28 -0.04 4.64
N GLU A 36 -3.87 0.13 3.46
CA GLU A 36 -5.27 0.51 3.35
C GLU A 36 -6.21 -0.61 3.78
N LEU A 37 -5.89 -1.87 3.43
CA LEU A 37 -6.60 -3.03 3.92
C LEU A 37 -6.54 -3.12 5.45
N ASP A 38 -5.37 -2.90 6.05
CA ASP A 38 -5.21 -2.92 7.51
C ASP A 38 -6.06 -1.82 8.18
N ARG A 39 -6.19 -0.64 7.56
CA ARG A 39 -7.05 0.46 8.04
C ARG A 39 -8.55 0.17 7.97
N THR A 40 -8.99 -0.83 7.21
CA THR A 40 -10.40 -1.27 7.23
C THR A 40 -10.80 -1.86 8.58
N ARG A 41 -9.82 -2.37 9.34
CA ARG A 41 -10.03 -2.87 10.69
C ARG A 41 -9.67 -1.80 11.71
N LEU A 42 -10.70 -1.15 12.25
CA LEU A 42 -10.53 -0.15 13.29
C LEU A 42 -10.31 -0.81 14.66
N ILE A 43 -9.13 -0.62 15.23
CA ILE A 43 -8.72 -1.15 16.53
C ILE A 43 -8.35 0.02 17.44
N ALA A 44 -8.82 0.01 18.68
CA ALA A 44 -8.43 1.02 19.65
C ALA A 44 -6.92 0.89 20.01
N PRO A 45 -6.16 1.99 20.10
CA PRO A 45 -4.72 1.94 20.35
C PRO A 45 -4.35 1.55 21.80
N PHE A 46 -5.34 1.49 22.69
CA PHE A 46 -5.19 1.11 24.09
C PHE A 46 -6.35 0.22 24.53
N ALA A 47 -6.13 -0.52 25.62
CA ALA A 47 -7.19 -1.27 26.28
C ALA A 47 -8.05 -0.32 27.14
N GLY A 48 -9.37 -0.50 27.08
CA GLY A 48 -10.33 0.33 27.81
C GLY A 48 -11.74 -0.24 27.69
N ARG A 49 -12.75 0.56 28.02
CA ARG A 49 -14.16 0.12 27.99
C ARG A 49 -14.94 1.08 27.10
N VAL A 50 -15.55 0.55 26.05
CA VAL A 50 -16.44 1.32 25.17
C VAL A 50 -17.53 2.00 26.01
N VAL A 51 -17.53 3.33 26.07
CA VAL A 51 -18.52 4.14 26.80
C VAL A 51 -19.60 4.70 25.88
N ALA A 52 -19.29 4.91 24.60
CA ALA A 52 -20.26 5.37 23.60
C ALA A 52 -19.96 4.76 22.22
N ARG A 53 -21.03 4.60 21.43
CA ARG A 53 -20.97 4.17 20.03
C ARG A 53 -21.78 5.14 19.18
N HIS A 54 -21.08 5.86 18.31
CA HIS A 54 -21.65 6.88 17.44
C HIS A 54 -21.99 6.34 16.05
N ALA A 55 -21.26 5.32 15.59
CA ALA A 55 -21.46 4.69 14.29
C ALA A 55 -22.41 3.49 14.36
N GLN A 56 -23.31 3.41 13.37
CA GLN A 56 -24.22 2.27 13.18
C GLN A 56 -23.62 1.25 12.22
N PRO A 57 -23.92 -0.05 12.36
CA PRO A 57 -23.52 -1.04 11.36
C PRO A 57 -23.99 -0.64 9.96
N GLN A 58 -23.14 -0.88 8.95
CA GLN A 58 -23.43 -0.60 7.53
C GLN A 58 -23.61 0.89 7.17
N SER A 59 -23.31 1.82 8.07
CA SER A 59 -23.26 3.25 7.73
C SER A 59 -22.00 3.58 6.94
N LEU A 60 -22.10 4.52 6.00
CA LEU A 60 -20.95 5.12 5.34
C LEU A 60 -20.17 5.98 6.35
N LEU A 61 -18.86 5.75 6.47
CA LEU A 61 -18.00 6.44 7.43
C LEU A 61 -16.88 7.21 6.70
N PRO A 62 -16.86 8.56 6.76
CA PRO A 62 -15.73 9.35 6.32
C PRO A 62 -14.50 9.16 7.22
N ALA A 63 -13.32 9.37 6.64
CA ALA A 63 -12.07 9.36 7.39
C ALA A 63 -12.07 10.46 8.48
N GLY A 64 -11.57 10.12 9.66
CA GLY A 64 -11.45 11.04 10.80
C GLY A 64 -12.72 11.19 11.65
N GLN A 65 -13.83 10.56 11.29
CA GLN A 65 -15.01 10.52 12.16
C GLN A 65 -14.72 9.68 13.41
N VAL A 66 -15.21 10.14 14.57
CA VAL A 66 -15.17 9.37 15.82
C VAL A 66 -16.27 8.31 15.78
N LEU A 67 -15.90 7.03 15.95
CA LEU A 67 -16.86 5.91 15.96
C LEU A 67 -17.24 5.47 17.38
N LEU A 68 -16.24 5.38 18.26
CA LEU A 68 -16.34 4.80 19.60
C LEU A 68 -15.54 5.66 20.57
N ASP A 69 -16.05 5.80 21.78
CA ASP A 69 -15.31 6.32 22.93
C ASP A 69 -14.94 5.13 23.82
N VAL A 70 -13.66 4.96 24.18
CA VAL A 70 -13.08 3.78 24.87
C VAL A 70 -12.35 4.19 26.15
#